data_AF-X7ZYE7-F1
#
_entry.id   AF-X7ZYE7-F1
#
_cell.length_a   1.000
_cell.length_b   1.000
_cell.length_c   1.000
_cell.angle_alpha   90.00
_cell.angle_beta   90.00
_cell.angle_gamma   90.00
#
_symmetry.space_group_name_H-M   'P 1'
#
loop_
_entity.id
_entity.type
_entity.pdbx_description
1 polymer ?
#
loop_
_entity_poly.entity_id
_entity_poly.type
_entity_poly.pdbx_seq_one_letter_code
_entity_poly.pdbx_strand_id
1 'polypeptide(L)'
;MYLDLVRQVPYFTDVNEPMAIRVDKALRHLALVVADEPEVAAACTTALLGGGADPAVRKVRDRIGAEIHRRITSAIGPDADPRTVAALEMAFFGALVQAGSGAFTYHQIADRLAYVVGLILPGLRLEKTAHDRRDAGTGARPLRLRLSRRSVPLLPAAA
;
A
#
# COMPACT_ATOMS: atom_id res chain seq x y z
N MET A 1 -16.87 -15.44 15.08
CA MET A 1 -17.28 -14.10 14.61
C MET A 1 -16.16 -13.38 13.88
N TYR A 2 -15.15 -12.76 14.53
CA TYR A 2 -14.10 -12.01 13.79
C TYR A 2 -13.28 -12.86 12.81
N LEU A 3 -12.92 -14.09 13.18
CA LEU A 3 -12.23 -15.00 12.27
C LEU A 3 -13.11 -15.41 11.07
N ASP A 4 -14.42 -15.50 11.27
CA ASP A 4 -15.36 -15.85 10.18
C ASP A 4 -15.53 -14.69 9.23
N LEU A 5 -15.53 -13.46 9.75
CA LEU A 5 -15.49 -12.22 9.01
C LEU A 5 -14.20 -12.11 8.16
N VAL A 6 -13.02 -12.31 8.76
CA VAL A 6 -11.75 -12.31 8.01
C VAL A 6 -11.74 -13.41 6.94
N ARG A 7 -12.30 -14.59 7.22
CA ARG A 7 -12.40 -15.71 6.25
C ARG A 7 -13.32 -15.43 5.06
N GLN A 8 -14.31 -14.55 5.21
CA GLN A 8 -15.22 -14.19 4.12
C GLN A 8 -14.62 -13.21 3.13
N VAL A 9 -13.49 -12.58 3.45
CA VAL A 9 -12.81 -11.69 2.50
C VAL A 9 -12.45 -12.49 1.23
N PRO A 10 -12.64 -11.95 0.02
CA PRO A 10 -12.21 -12.62 -1.20
C PRO A 10 -10.68 -12.79 -1.24
N TYR A 11 -10.20 -13.84 -1.88
CA TYR A 11 -8.80 -13.88 -2.32
C TYR A 11 -8.67 -13.08 -3.61
N PHE A 12 -7.72 -12.16 -3.67
CA PHE A 12 -7.45 -11.34 -4.85
C PHE A 12 -6.22 -11.89 -5.57
N THR A 13 -6.41 -12.93 -6.39
CA THR A 13 -5.31 -13.69 -7.03
C THR A 13 -5.31 -13.58 -8.56
N ASP A 14 -6.12 -12.70 -9.15
CA ASP A 14 -6.20 -12.55 -10.60
C ASP A 14 -4.88 -12.00 -11.16
N VAL A 15 -4.09 -12.87 -11.79
CA VAL A 15 -2.78 -12.53 -12.35
C VAL A 15 -2.84 -11.47 -13.46
N ASN A 16 -4.02 -11.21 -14.02
CA ASN A 16 -4.22 -10.14 -15.02
C ASN A 16 -4.30 -8.75 -14.38
N GLU A 17 -4.54 -8.65 -13.06
CA GLU A 17 -4.47 -7.40 -12.33
C GLU A 17 -3.04 -7.14 -11.82
N PRO A 18 -2.56 -5.87 -11.82
CA PRO A 18 -1.27 -5.55 -11.22
C PRO A 18 -1.23 -5.96 -9.74
N MET A 19 -0.09 -6.51 -9.29
CA MET A 19 0.12 -6.95 -7.90
C MET A 19 -0.31 -5.90 -6.87
N ALA A 20 0.03 -4.64 -7.11
CA ALA A 20 -0.32 -3.55 -6.20
C ALA A 20 -1.83 -3.36 -6.04
N ILE A 21 -2.60 -3.56 -7.10
CA ILE A 21 -4.07 -3.49 -7.07
C ILE A 21 -4.65 -4.66 -6.28
N ARG A 22 -4.10 -5.87 -6.46
CA ARG A 22 -4.53 -7.05 -5.69
C ARG A 22 -4.27 -6.89 -4.20
N VAL A 23 -3.08 -6.43 -3.84
CA VAL A 23 -2.69 -6.20 -2.44
C VAL A 23 -3.52 -5.07 -1.82
N ASP A 24 -3.76 -3.98 -2.56
CA ASP A 24 -4.65 -2.90 -2.11
C ASP A 24 -6.06 -3.42 -1.80
N LYS A 25 -6.67 -4.16 -2.75
CA LYS A 25 -8.00 -4.77 -2.55
C LYS A 25 -8.03 -5.70 -1.34
N ALA A 26 -7.00 -6.54 -1.17
CA ALA A 26 -6.90 -7.45 -0.03
C ALA A 26 -6.87 -6.69 1.30
N LEU A 27 -6.01 -5.68 1.43
CA LEU A 27 -5.89 -4.89 2.66
C LEU A 27 -7.11 -4.02 2.92
N ARG A 28 -7.71 -3.43 1.88
CA ARG A 28 -8.95 -2.66 1.98
C ARG A 28 -10.10 -3.53 2.49
N HIS A 29 -10.31 -4.70 1.90
CA HIS A 29 -11.38 -5.61 2.36
C HIS A 29 -11.10 -6.13 3.77
N LEU A 30 -9.84 -6.43 4.10
CA LEU A 30 -9.46 -6.80 5.46
C LEU A 30 -9.75 -5.68 6.47
N ALA A 31 -9.56 -4.41 6.09
CA ALA A 31 -9.85 -3.27 6.97
C ALA A 31 -11.36 -2.97 7.08
N LEU A 32 -12.13 -3.16 6.00
CA LEU A 32 -13.57 -2.89 5.99
C LEU A 32 -14.39 -3.95 6.71
N VAL A 33 -13.97 -5.21 6.65
CA VAL A 33 -14.55 -6.28 7.46
C VAL A 33 -14.43 -6.02 8.98
N VAL A 34 -13.47 -5.19 9.36
CA VAL A 34 -13.25 -4.72 10.73
C VAL A 34 -14.09 -3.47 11.02
N ALA A 35 -14.42 -2.68 9.99
CA ALA A 35 -15.24 -1.48 10.08
C ALA A 35 -16.72 -1.78 10.32
N ASP A 36 -17.23 -2.88 9.76
CA ASP A 36 -18.65 -3.25 9.86
C ASP A 36 -19.06 -3.71 11.27
N GLU A 37 -18.08 -4.07 12.12
CA GLU A 37 -18.27 -4.57 13.49
C GLU A 37 -17.23 -3.93 14.45
N PRO A 38 -17.34 -2.61 14.73
CA PRO A 38 -16.30 -1.84 15.41
C PRO A 38 -16.06 -2.28 16.87
N GLU A 39 -17.08 -2.78 17.56
CA GLU A 39 -16.94 -3.36 18.90
C GLU A 39 -16.11 -4.66 18.87
N VAL A 40 -16.27 -5.46 17.82
CA VAL A 40 -15.48 -6.68 17.60
C VAL A 40 -14.05 -6.31 17.21
N ALA A 41 -13.87 -5.26 16.43
CA ALA A 41 -12.57 -4.71 16.06
C ALA A 41 -11.78 -4.18 17.26
N ALA A 42 -12.45 -3.44 18.16
CA ALA A 42 -11.88 -2.95 19.40
C ALA A 42 -11.48 -4.12 20.31
N ALA A 43 -12.37 -5.09 20.52
CA ALA A 43 -12.08 -6.30 21.30
C ALA A 43 -10.92 -7.11 20.68
N CYS A 44 -10.85 -7.22 19.35
CA CYS A 44 -9.75 -7.89 18.67
C CYS A 44 -8.44 -7.11 18.78
N THR A 45 -8.46 -5.78 18.66
CA THR A 45 -7.27 -4.95 18.84
C THR A 45 -6.76 -5.05 20.27
N THR A 46 -7.65 -5.00 21.26
CA THR A 46 -7.33 -5.25 22.67
C THR A 46 -6.82 -6.67 22.89
N ALA A 47 -7.34 -7.69 22.21
CA ALA A 47 -6.83 -9.06 22.26
C ALA A 47 -5.46 -9.23 21.59
N LEU A 48 -5.21 -8.50 20.50
CA LEU A 48 -3.93 -8.48 19.78
C LEU A 48 -2.85 -7.80 20.62
N LEU A 49 -3.17 -6.67 21.26
CA LEU A 49 -2.27 -5.84 22.05
C LEU A 49 -2.22 -6.23 23.53
N GLY A 50 -3.19 -7.01 24.01
CA GLY A 50 -3.30 -7.45 25.39
C GLY A 50 -2.15 -8.39 25.76
N GLY A 51 -1.40 -7.97 26.79
CA GLY A 51 -0.34 -8.75 27.42
C GLY A 51 -0.87 -9.95 28.19
N GLY A 52 -1.30 -10.98 27.46
CA GLY A 52 -1.41 -12.38 27.85
C GLY A 52 -1.73 -12.74 29.30
N ALA A 53 -2.98 -13.12 29.56
CA ALA A 53 -3.32 -14.08 30.62
C ALA A 53 -4.17 -15.26 30.12
N ASP A 54 -4.95 -15.08 29.04
CA ASP A 54 -5.84 -16.12 28.50
C ASP A 54 -5.24 -16.85 27.27
N PRO A 55 -4.94 -18.15 27.38
CA PRO A 55 -4.49 -18.98 26.26
C PRO A 55 -5.49 -19.03 25.08
N ALA A 56 -6.79 -18.86 25.32
CA ALA A 56 -7.81 -18.83 24.28
C ALA A 56 -7.66 -17.58 23.39
N VAL A 57 -7.40 -16.42 24.00
CA VAL A 57 -7.16 -15.15 23.29
C VAL A 57 -5.92 -15.26 22.40
N ARG A 58 -4.84 -15.87 22.91
CA ARG A 58 -3.63 -16.14 22.12
C ARG A 58 -3.91 -17.02 20.90
N LYS A 59 -4.64 -18.13 21.07
CA LYS A 59 -5.00 -19.03 19.96
C LYS A 59 -5.83 -18.32 18.88
N VAL A 60 -6.73 -17.42 19.28
CA VAL A 60 -7.53 -16.63 18.34
C VAL A 60 -6.64 -15.64 17.59
N ARG A 61 -5.76 -14.91 18.29
CA ARG A 61 -4.77 -14.03 17.66
C ARG A 61 -3.92 -14.76 16.62
N ASP A 62 -3.38 -15.92 16.98
CA ASP A 62 -2.50 -16.68 16.09
C ASP A 62 -3.25 -17.13 14.82
N ARG A 63 -4.52 -17.52 14.95
CA ARG A 63 -5.39 -17.87 13.80
C ARG A 63 -5.71 -16.67 12.91
N ILE A 64 -5.96 -15.50 13.49
CA ILE A 64 -6.22 -14.25 12.75
C ILE A 64 -4.96 -13.83 12.01
N GLY A 65 -3.82 -13.77 12.69
CA GLY A 65 -2.53 -13.44 12.08
C GLY A 65 -2.19 -14.37 10.93
N ALA A 66 -2.38 -15.68 11.09
CA ALA A 66 -2.14 -16.65 10.03
C ALA A 66 -3.08 -16.48 8.82
N GLU A 67 -4.32 -16.04 9.02
CA GLU A 67 -5.24 -15.78 7.92
C GLU A 67 -4.90 -14.48 7.17
N ILE A 68 -4.53 -13.42 7.89
CA ILE A 68 -4.04 -12.18 7.28
C ILE A 68 -2.79 -12.46 6.46
N HIS A 69 -1.83 -13.21 7.02
CA HIS A 69 -0.64 -13.65 6.31
C HIS A 69 -0.97 -14.39 5.01
N ARG A 70 -1.85 -15.40 5.08
CA ARG A 70 -2.29 -16.14 3.89
C ARG A 70 -2.84 -15.23 2.80
N ARG A 71 -3.65 -14.24 3.17
CA ARG A 71 -4.31 -13.32 2.23
C ARG A 71 -3.34 -12.36 1.58
N ILE A 72 -2.42 -11.79 2.35
CA ILE A 72 -1.38 -10.89 1.85
C ILE A 72 -0.45 -11.66 0.89
N THR A 73 0.04 -12.83 1.31
CA THR A 73 0.92 -13.68 0.48
C THR A 73 0.21 -14.11 -0.80
N SER A 74 -1.07 -14.49 -0.73
CA SER A 74 -1.85 -14.86 -1.91
C SER A 74 -2.05 -13.68 -2.87
N ALA A 75 -2.28 -12.47 -2.34
CA ALA A 75 -2.46 -11.28 -3.16
C ALA A 75 -1.17 -10.86 -3.88
N ILE A 76 -0.01 -11.03 -3.23
CA ILE A 76 1.30 -10.81 -3.84
C ILE A 76 1.53 -11.86 -4.94
N GLY A 77 1.27 -13.14 -4.64
CA GLY A 77 1.38 -14.25 -5.58
C GLY A 77 2.59 -15.14 -5.31
N PRO A 78 2.92 -16.06 -6.23
CA PRO A 78 4.13 -16.87 -6.12
C PRO A 78 5.36 -15.96 -6.06
N ASP A 79 6.37 -16.34 -5.29
CA ASP A 79 7.60 -15.56 -5.04
C ASP A 79 7.44 -14.31 -4.17
N ALA A 80 6.40 -14.25 -3.33
CA ALA A 80 6.25 -13.19 -2.34
C ALA A 80 7.49 -13.07 -1.43
N ASP A 81 8.19 -11.94 -1.50
CA ASP A 81 9.32 -11.64 -0.60
C ASP A 81 8.81 -11.56 0.84
N PRO A 82 9.32 -12.42 1.76
CA PRO A 82 8.89 -12.41 3.17
C PRO A 82 9.04 -11.03 3.84
N ARG A 83 9.99 -10.21 3.40
CA ARG A 83 10.20 -8.85 3.93
C ARG A 83 9.07 -7.90 3.54
N THR A 84 8.59 -8.02 2.30
CA THR A 84 7.44 -7.25 1.80
C THR A 84 6.17 -7.66 2.53
N VAL A 85 5.94 -8.97 2.71
CA VAL A 85 4.80 -9.50 3.48
C VAL A 85 4.82 -8.94 4.90
N ALA A 86 5.94 -9.06 5.62
CA ALA A 86 6.07 -8.56 6.97
C ALA A 86 5.85 -7.04 7.06
N ALA A 87 6.35 -6.25 6.10
CA ALA A 87 6.13 -4.81 6.05
C ALA A 87 4.64 -4.45 5.89
N LEU A 88 3.92 -5.16 5.03
CA LEU A 88 2.48 -4.97 4.81
C LEU A 88 1.67 -5.39 6.04
N GLU A 89 2.03 -6.48 6.70
CA GLU A 89 1.40 -6.92 7.96
C GLU A 89 1.58 -5.88 9.06
N MET A 90 2.80 -5.37 9.26
CA MET A 90 3.08 -4.31 10.23
C MET A 90 2.27 -3.04 9.92
N ALA A 91 2.21 -2.65 8.65
CA ALA A 91 1.40 -1.51 8.22
C ALA A 91 -0.09 -1.72 8.52
N PHE A 92 -0.63 -2.90 8.20
CA PHE A 92 -2.03 -3.26 8.45
C PHE A 92 -2.37 -3.21 9.94
N PHE A 93 -1.58 -3.88 10.79
CA PHE A 93 -1.82 -3.87 12.24
C PHE A 93 -1.69 -2.46 12.82
N GLY A 94 -0.68 -1.68 12.41
CA GLY A 94 -0.55 -0.28 12.84
C GLY A 94 -1.75 0.58 12.45
N ALA A 95 -2.30 0.34 11.26
CA ALA A 95 -3.52 0.99 10.78
C ALA A 95 -4.73 0.65 11.67
N LEU A 96 -4.91 -0.62 12.05
CA LEU A 96 -5.98 -1.04 12.94
C LEU A 96 -5.89 -0.40 14.33
N VAL A 97 -4.68 -0.26 14.87
CA VAL A 97 -4.47 0.42 16.16
C VAL A 97 -4.87 1.90 16.08
N GLN A 98 -4.53 2.57 14.98
CA GLN A 98 -4.93 3.97 14.77
C GLN A 98 -6.44 4.14 14.59
N ALA A 99 -7.12 3.17 13.97
CA ALA A 99 -8.57 3.18 13.90
C ALA A 99 -9.20 2.93 15.28
N GLY A 100 -8.75 1.90 15.98
CA GLY A 100 -9.26 1.51 17.30
C GLY A 100 -9.00 2.56 18.39
N SER A 101 -7.99 3.41 18.24
CA SER A 101 -7.74 4.54 19.14
C SER A 101 -8.59 5.78 18.82
N GLY A 102 -9.36 5.76 17.73
CA GLY A 102 -10.15 6.89 17.26
C GLY A 102 -9.35 7.98 16.54
N ALA A 103 -8.05 7.75 16.26
CA ALA A 103 -7.24 8.72 15.51
C ALA A 103 -7.67 8.85 14.04
N PHE A 104 -8.22 7.76 13.48
CA PHE A 104 -8.81 7.72 12.14
C PHE A 104 -10.05 6.82 12.13
N THR A 105 -10.93 7.02 11.15
CA THR A 105 -11.99 6.04 10.85
C THR A 105 -11.41 4.84 10.09
N TYR A 106 -12.08 3.69 10.14
CA TYR A 106 -11.65 2.51 9.37
C TYR A 106 -11.62 2.76 7.85
N HIS A 107 -12.52 3.59 7.33
CA HIS A 107 -12.49 4.02 5.92
C HIS A 107 -11.24 4.84 5.59
N GLN A 108 -10.88 5.83 6.43
CA GLN A 108 -9.66 6.62 6.26
C GLN A 108 -8.40 5.75 6.34
N ILE A 109 -8.41 4.75 7.22
CA ILE A 109 -7.33 3.76 7.31
C ILE A 109 -7.23 2.89 6.05
N ALA A 110 -8.36 2.46 5.48
CA ALA A 110 -8.36 1.71 4.22
C ALA A 110 -7.76 2.52 3.06
N ASP A 111 -8.09 3.81 2.96
CA ASP A 111 -7.51 4.71 1.96
C ASP A 111 -6.01 4.95 2.19
N ARG A 112 -5.59 5.04 3.45
CA ARG A 112 -4.18 5.25 3.80
C ARG A 112 -3.33 4.00 3.58
N LEU A 113 -3.90 2.80 3.76
CA LEU A 113 -3.23 1.55 3.42
C LEU A 113 -2.90 1.47 1.93
N ALA A 114 -3.78 1.95 1.04
CA ALA A 114 -3.52 2.02 -0.40
C ALA A 114 -2.25 2.82 -0.71
N TYR A 115 -2.07 3.96 -0.04
CA TYR A 115 -0.86 4.78 -0.17
C TYR A 115 0.39 4.04 0.32
N VAL A 116 0.31 3.38 1.47
CA VAL A 116 1.44 2.61 2.04
C VAL A 116 1.83 1.43 1.15
N VAL A 117 0.86 0.73 0.56
CA VAL A 117 1.09 -0.32 -0.43
C VAL A 117 1.92 0.22 -1.60
N GLY A 118 1.63 1.43 -2.07
CA GLY A 118 2.40 2.08 -3.13
C GLY A 118 3.81 2.53 -2.77
N LEU A 119 4.10 2.68 -1.48
CA LEU A 119 5.46 2.92 -1.01
C LEU A 119 6.26 1.63 -0.85
N ILE A 120 5.59 0.56 -0.38
CA ILE A 120 6.24 -0.72 -0.07
C ILE A 120 6.48 -1.54 -1.35
N LEU A 121 5.51 -1.55 -2.27
CA LEU A 121 5.62 -2.33 -3.50
C LEU A 121 6.36 -1.53 -4.57
N PRO A 122 7.51 -2.01 -5.06
CA PRO A 122 8.20 -1.38 -6.18
C PRO A 122 7.33 -1.52 -7.44
N GLY A 123 6.72 -0.43 -7.90
CA GLY A 123 5.94 -0.43 -9.14
C GLY A 123 4.87 0.66 -9.26
N LEU A 124 4.37 1.23 -8.16
CA LEU A 124 3.32 2.27 -8.22
C LEU A 124 3.81 3.64 -8.74
N ARG A 125 5.11 3.78 -9.03
CA ARG A 125 5.73 5.02 -9.55
C ARG A 125 5.89 5.07 -11.09
N LEU A 126 5.52 4.05 -11.87
CA LEU A 126 5.89 3.99 -13.30
C LEU A 126 4.75 3.81 -14.31
N GLU A 127 3.54 4.32 -14.04
CA GLU A 127 2.47 4.39 -15.06
C GLU A 127 2.13 5.85 -15.45
N LYS A 128 2.44 6.84 -14.59
CA LYS A 128 2.11 8.24 -14.89
C LYS A 128 3.01 8.88 -15.96
N THR A 129 4.18 8.31 -16.25
CA THR A 129 5.14 8.88 -17.21
C THR A 129 5.02 8.32 -18.63
N ALA A 130 4.24 7.26 -18.85
CA ALA A 130 4.06 6.66 -20.18
C ALA A 130 2.85 7.22 -20.95
N HIS A 131 1.81 7.69 -20.26
CA HIS A 131 0.65 8.31 -20.90
C HIS A 131 0.97 9.76 -21.35
N ASP A 132 1.67 10.53 -20.52
CA ASP A 132 2.06 11.93 -20.78
C ASP A 132 3.05 12.08 -21.97
N ARG A 133 3.87 11.05 -22.26
CA ARG A 133 4.79 11.08 -23.42
C ARG A 133 4.14 10.70 -24.76
N ARG A 134 2.98 10.04 -24.77
CA ARG A 134 2.31 9.67 -26.03
C ARG A 134 1.50 10.84 -26.62
N ASP A 135 1.09 11.79 -25.79
CA ASP A 135 0.35 12.98 -26.23
C ASP A 135 1.25 14.14 -26.70
N ALA A 136 2.55 14.11 -26.36
CA ALA A 136 3.51 15.14 -26.77
C ALA A 136 4.18 14.88 -28.16
N GLY A 137 3.77 13.83 -28.87
CA GLY A 137 4.50 13.30 -30.03
C GLY A 137 4.00 13.68 -31.42
N THR A 138 2.95 14.50 -31.57
CA THR A 138 2.45 14.88 -32.90
C THR A 138 2.35 16.40 -33.07
N GLY A 139 3.38 16.97 -33.70
CA GLY A 139 3.26 18.25 -34.40
C GLY A 139 4.18 19.37 -33.92
N ALA A 140 5.45 19.39 -34.37
CA ALA A 140 6.11 20.57 -34.92
C ALA A 140 7.58 20.27 -35.25
N ARG A 141 7.92 20.28 -36.54
CA ARG A 141 9.29 20.40 -37.05
C ARG A 141 9.68 21.90 -37.18
N PRO A 142 10.97 22.24 -37.30
CA PRO A 142 11.61 23.27 -36.48
C PRO A 142 11.68 24.66 -37.15
N LEU A 143 11.63 25.72 -36.35
CA LEU A 143 12.01 27.06 -36.79
C LEU A 143 13.50 27.30 -36.51
N ARG A 144 14.28 27.27 -37.59
CA ARG A 144 15.64 27.80 -37.63
C ARG A 144 15.59 29.31 -37.38
N LEU A 145 16.30 29.78 -36.36
CA LEU A 145 16.76 31.17 -36.29
C LEU A 145 18.28 31.19 -36.29
N ARG A 146 18.84 31.48 -37.47
CA ARG A 146 20.15 32.11 -37.62
C ARG A 146 20.08 33.48 -36.94
N LEU A 147 21.14 33.88 -36.24
CA LEU A 147 21.72 35.23 -36.16
C LEU A 147 22.92 35.11 -35.20
N SER A 148 24.15 34.99 -35.71
CA SER A 148 25.06 36.04 -36.21
C SER A 148 26.06 36.46 -35.13
N ARG A 149 27.33 36.20 -35.44
CA ARG A 149 28.53 36.49 -34.65
C ARG A 149 28.63 37.98 -34.29
N ARG A 150 28.99 38.30 -33.04
CA ARG A 150 29.93 39.37 -32.75
C ARG A 150 30.90 38.98 -31.62
N SER A 151 32.15 38.96 -32.05
CA SER A 151 33.47 38.94 -31.42
C SER A 151 33.58 39.81 -30.14
N VAL A 152 34.11 39.29 -29.01
CA VAL A 152 35.50 39.52 -28.46
C VAL A 152 35.51 40.60 -27.33
N PRO A 153 36.46 40.68 -26.35
CA PRO A 153 37.56 39.80 -25.90
C PRO A 153 37.54 39.39 -24.39
N LEU A 154 38.49 38.50 -24.03
CA LEU A 154 38.92 38.10 -22.67
C LEU A 154 39.69 39.20 -21.89
N LEU A 155 39.70 39.07 -20.54
CA LEU A 155 40.83 38.95 -19.57
C LEU A 155 40.58 39.74 -18.25
N PRO A 156 41.33 39.54 -17.13
CA PRO A 156 41.65 38.31 -16.38
C PRO A 156 41.29 38.42 -14.87
N ALA A 157 41.62 37.37 -14.11
CA ALA A 157 41.55 37.26 -12.65
C ALA A 157 42.56 38.17 -11.90
N ALA A 158 42.17 38.64 -10.69
CA ALA A 158 42.98 38.66 -9.45
C ALA A 158 42.34 39.58 -8.38
N ALA A 159 42.06 39.03 -7.20
CA ALA A 159 42.41 39.56 -5.87
C ALA A 159 42.05 38.50 -4.82
#